data_AF-A0A4R3YWM1-F1
#
_entry.id   AF-A0A4R3YWM1-F1
#
_cell.length_a   1.000
_cell.length_b   1.000
_cell.length_c   1.000
_cell.angle_alpha   90.00
_cell.angle_beta   90.00
_cell.angle_gamma   90.00
#
_symmetry.space_group_name_H-M   'P 1'
#
loop_
_entity.id
_entity.type
_entity.pdbx_description
1 polymer ?
#
loop_
_entity_poly.entity_id
_entity_poly.type
_entity_poly.pdbx_seq_one_letter_code
_entity_poly.pdbx_strand_id
1 'polypeptide(L)'
;MSKKPLSIKWLDKPEKHDYVAAGSYLSLLFDAATVTRLVKKLRRVRICEFAAKDLLRASNLSRLGISNSHVESDREKIVKGEGMSPVLLVRDSENSKLIVADGYHRLCAVYSLDEDATIPAKII
;
A
#
# COMPACT_ATOMS: atom_id res chain seq x y z
N MET A 1 -3.16 28.90 -2.27
CA MET A 1 -2.68 28.36 -3.56
C MET A 1 -3.18 26.93 -3.68
N SER A 2 -4.06 26.62 -4.64
CA SER A 2 -4.50 25.23 -4.86
C SER A 2 -3.30 24.42 -5.37
N LYS A 3 -2.86 23.41 -4.60
CA LYS A 3 -1.87 22.43 -5.07
C LYS A 3 -2.42 21.80 -6.35
N LYS A 4 -1.64 21.83 -7.43
CA LYS A 4 -1.94 21.04 -8.63
C LYS A 4 -1.95 19.56 -8.20
N PRO A 5 -2.98 18.76 -8.53
CA PRO A 5 -3.02 17.36 -8.13
C PRO A 5 -1.80 16.64 -8.72
N LEU A 6 -1.08 15.91 -7.88
CA LEU A 6 0.06 15.10 -8.30
C LEU A 6 -0.44 13.94 -9.17
N SER A 7 0.03 13.89 -10.41
CA SER A 7 -0.32 12.80 -11.33
C SER A 7 0.61 11.61 -11.09
N ILE A 8 0.19 10.68 -10.24
CA ILE A 8 0.94 9.46 -9.93
C ILE A 8 0.63 8.40 -10.98
N LYS A 9 1.67 7.81 -11.59
CA LYS A 9 1.53 6.71 -12.53
C LYS A 9 1.43 5.40 -11.76
N TRP A 10 0.27 4.75 -11.79
CA TRP A 10 0.05 3.45 -11.18
C TRP A 10 0.12 2.32 -12.20
N LEU A 11 0.61 1.15 -11.77
CA LEU A 11 0.48 -0.08 -12.54
C LEU A 11 -0.94 -0.66 -12.40
N ASP A 12 -1.43 -1.33 -13.44
CA ASP A 12 -2.77 -1.96 -13.45
C ASP A 12 -2.94 -3.09 -12.42
N LYS A 13 -1.83 -3.60 -11.87
CA LYS A 13 -1.83 -4.66 -10.85
C LYS A 13 -0.52 -4.64 -10.05
N PRO A 14 -0.56 -5.10 -8.79
CA PRO A 14 0.66 -5.39 -8.04
C PRO A 14 1.54 -6.40 -8.78
N GLU A 15 2.84 -6.23 -8.63
CA GLU A 15 3.85 -7.11 -9.21
C GLU A 15 3.89 -8.46 -8.50
N LYS A 16 4.56 -9.45 -9.11
CA LYS A 16 4.63 -10.80 -8.51
C LYS A 16 5.33 -10.79 -7.15
N HIS A 17 6.36 -9.97 -6.98
CA HIS A 17 7.16 -9.88 -5.76
C HIS A 17 6.40 -9.20 -4.62
N ASP A 18 5.48 -8.28 -4.91
CA ASP A 18 4.60 -7.65 -3.91
C ASP A 18 3.82 -8.69 -3.10
N TYR A 19 3.25 -9.70 -3.78
CA TYR A 19 2.54 -10.79 -3.11
C TYR A 19 3.46 -11.71 -2.30
N VAL A 20 4.74 -11.82 -2.67
CA VAL A 20 5.73 -12.57 -1.90
C VAL A 20 6.07 -11.81 -0.62
N ALA A 21 6.34 -10.51 -0.73
CA ALA A 21 6.57 -9.62 0.41
C ALA A 21 5.38 -9.61 1.38
N ALA A 22 4.16 -9.49 0.84
CA ALA A 22 2.93 -9.59 1.61
C ALA A 22 2.80 -10.92 2.35
N GLY A 23 3.11 -12.04 1.69
CA GLY A 23 3.10 -13.35 2.32
C GLY A 23 4.10 -13.45 3.48
N SER A 24 5.32 -12.98 3.27
CA SER A 24 6.36 -12.95 4.31
C SER A 24 5.92 -12.14 5.52
N TYR A 25 5.37 -10.93 5.34
CA TYR A 25 4.88 -10.12 6.46
C TYR A 25 3.67 -10.76 7.15
N LEU A 26 2.68 -11.27 6.40
CA LEU A 26 1.49 -11.90 6.97
C LEU A 26 1.82 -13.18 7.78
N SER A 27 2.92 -13.88 7.45
CA SER A 27 3.39 -15.03 8.24
C SER A 27 3.87 -14.69 9.65
N LEU A 28 4.12 -13.42 9.93
CA LEU A 28 4.40 -12.95 11.30
C LEU A 28 3.13 -12.87 12.15
N LEU A 29 1.94 -12.81 11.51
CA LEU A 29 0.66 -12.54 12.16
C LEU A 29 -0.27 -13.76 12.14
N PHE A 30 -0.14 -14.62 11.13
CA PHE A 30 -1.06 -15.73 10.88
C PHE A 30 -0.31 -17.03 10.59
N ASP A 31 -0.99 -18.16 10.81
CA ASP A 31 -0.49 -19.47 10.41
C ASP A 31 -0.34 -19.61 8.89
N ALA A 32 0.47 -20.58 8.45
CA ALA A 32 0.80 -20.77 7.04
C ALA A 32 -0.41 -21.05 6.12
N ALA A 33 -1.44 -21.74 6.63
CA ALA A 33 -2.65 -22.03 5.85
C ALA A 33 -3.47 -20.74 5.64
N THR A 34 -3.59 -19.92 6.69
CA THR A 34 -4.23 -18.61 6.64
C THR A 34 -3.50 -17.67 5.69
N VAL A 35 -2.16 -17.57 5.76
CA VAL A 35 -1.35 -16.75 4.84
C VAL A 35 -1.57 -17.16 3.39
N THR A 36 -1.49 -18.46 3.09
CA THR A 36 -1.70 -18.99 1.74
C THR A 36 -3.08 -18.60 1.19
N ARG A 37 -4.12 -18.70 2.04
CA ARG A 37 -5.49 -18.30 1.69
C ARG A 37 -5.59 -16.79 1.44
N LEU A 38 -5.02 -15.95 2.31
CA LEU A 38 -5.04 -14.49 2.18
C LEU A 38 -4.34 -14.04 0.90
N VAL A 39 -3.13 -14.50 0.63
CA VAL A 39 -2.37 -14.15 -0.59
C VAL A 39 -3.12 -14.59 -1.85
N LYS A 40 -3.73 -15.80 -1.84
CA LYS A 40 -4.54 -16.28 -2.97
C LYS A 40 -5.78 -15.42 -3.21
N LYS A 41 -6.44 -14.94 -2.16
CA LYS A 41 -7.57 -14.00 -2.27
C LYS A 41 -7.10 -12.64 -2.82
N LEU A 42 -6.02 -12.07 -2.27
CA LEU A 42 -5.42 -10.82 -2.75
C LEU A 42 -5.12 -10.86 -4.25
N ARG A 43 -4.59 -11.97 -4.77
CA ARG A 43 -4.32 -12.11 -6.22
C ARG A 43 -5.58 -11.97 -7.09
N ARG A 44 -6.75 -12.37 -6.58
CA ARG A 44 -8.00 -12.49 -7.35
C ARG A 44 -8.91 -11.28 -7.26
N VAL A 45 -8.89 -10.56 -6.14
CA VAL A 45 -9.78 -9.40 -5.96
C VAL A 45 -9.44 -8.28 -6.94
N ARG A 46 -10.45 -7.46 -7.25
CA ARG A 46 -10.28 -6.28 -8.10
C ARG A 46 -9.52 -5.20 -7.34
N ILE A 47 -8.95 -4.25 -8.09
CA ILE A 47 -8.42 -3.03 -7.51
C ILE A 47 -9.58 -2.14 -7.07
N CYS A 48 -9.43 -1.57 -5.89
CA CYS A 48 -10.24 -0.49 -5.36
C CYS A 48 -9.33 0.72 -5.11
N GLU A 49 -9.93 1.88 -4.88
CA GLU A 49 -9.20 3.14 -4.70
C GLU A 49 -9.55 3.77 -3.35
N PHE A 50 -8.54 4.25 -2.63
CA PHE A 50 -8.69 4.85 -1.31
C PHE A 50 -7.77 6.07 -1.14
N ALA A 51 -8.19 7.05 -0.34
CA ALA A 51 -7.33 8.18 0.01
C ALA A 51 -6.16 7.73 0.91
N ALA A 52 -4.96 8.26 0.66
CA ALA A 52 -3.76 7.91 1.42
C ALA A 52 -3.93 8.13 2.94
N LYS A 53 -4.54 9.26 3.33
CA LYS A 53 -4.84 9.56 4.74
C LYS A 53 -5.73 8.52 5.42
N ASP A 54 -6.71 7.99 4.70
CA ASP A 54 -7.65 7.02 5.26
C ASP A 54 -7.01 5.65 5.39
N LEU A 55 -6.12 5.28 4.47
CA LEU A 55 -5.34 4.04 4.58
C LEU A 55 -4.41 4.08 5.80
N LEU A 56 -3.67 5.17 6.00
CA LEU A 56 -2.82 5.32 7.19
C LEU A 56 -3.66 5.30 8.48
N ARG A 57 -4.73 6.10 8.52
CA ARG A 57 -5.64 6.19 9.68
C ARG A 57 -6.27 4.85 10.03
N ALA A 58 -6.75 4.09 9.05
CA ALA A 58 -7.35 2.76 9.28
C ALA A 58 -6.30 1.71 9.69
N SER A 59 -5.04 1.89 9.30
CA SER A 59 -3.95 0.96 9.64
C SER A 59 -3.33 1.17 11.02
N ASN A 60 -3.62 2.31 11.66
CA ASN A 60 -2.96 2.76 12.89
C ASN A 60 -1.42 2.82 12.78
N LEU A 61 -0.89 3.01 11.56
CA LEU A 61 0.54 3.18 11.31
C LEU A 61 0.91 4.66 11.30
N SER A 62 2.04 5.00 11.92
CA SER A 62 2.62 6.34 11.84
C SER A 62 3.41 6.50 10.56
N ARG A 63 3.18 7.57 9.79
CA ARG A 63 3.94 7.82 8.56
C ARG A 63 5.45 7.78 8.81
N LEU A 64 6.18 7.07 7.96
CA LEU A 64 7.64 7.12 7.95
C LEU A 64 8.14 8.52 7.57
N GLY A 65 9.21 8.96 8.23
CA GLY A 65 9.87 10.23 7.97
C GLY A 65 10.42 10.31 6.54
N ILE A 66 10.55 11.54 6.05
CA ILE A 66 11.08 11.85 4.71
C ILE A 66 12.56 11.45 4.59
N SER A 67 13.29 11.28 5.70
CA SER A 67 14.67 10.78 5.69
C SER A 67 14.78 9.27 5.45
N ASN A 68 13.68 8.53 5.38
CA ASN A 68 13.72 7.10 5.07
C ASN A 68 14.06 6.88 3.59
N SER A 69 15.17 6.17 3.32
CA SER A 69 15.69 5.97 1.96
C SER A 69 14.70 5.29 1.00
N HIS A 70 13.84 4.40 1.50
CA HIS A 70 12.82 3.75 0.67
C HIS A 70 11.67 4.70 0.34
N VAL A 71 11.26 5.54 1.30
CA VAL A 71 10.27 6.59 1.05
C VAL A 71 10.79 7.58 0.03
N GLU A 72 12.05 8.01 0.14
CA GLU A 72 12.66 8.91 -0.85
C GLU A 72 12.75 8.28 -2.23
N SER A 73 13.18 7.01 -2.31
CA SER A 73 13.21 6.29 -3.58
C SER A 73 11.83 6.23 -4.24
N ASP A 74 10.78 5.94 -3.48
CA ASP A 74 9.40 5.91 -4.01
C ASP A 74 8.91 7.33 -4.40
N ARG A 75 9.31 8.38 -3.67
CA ARG A 75 9.00 9.77 -4.07
C ARG A 75 9.70 10.15 -5.37
N GLU A 76 10.97 9.77 -5.54
CA GLU A 76 11.70 10.01 -6.78
C GLU A 76 11.03 9.33 -7.98
N LYS A 77 10.58 8.09 -7.82
CA LYS A 77 9.82 7.38 -8.86
C LYS A 77 8.58 8.14 -9.28
N ILE A 78 7.82 8.66 -8.30
CA ILE A 78 6.62 9.48 -8.55
C ILE A 78 6.99 10.73 -9.36
N VAL A 79 8.06 11.44 -8.97
CA VAL A 79 8.53 12.65 -9.67
C VAL A 79 9.00 12.34 -11.09
N LYS A 80 9.65 11.18 -11.29
CA LYS A 80 10.11 10.68 -12.60
C LYS A 80 8.98 10.13 -13.47
N GLY A 81 7.75 10.02 -12.94
CA GLY A 81 6.61 9.44 -13.65
C GLY A 81 6.75 7.93 -13.87
N GLU A 82 7.53 7.26 -13.02
CA GLU A 82 7.69 5.80 -13.05
C GLU A 82 6.45 5.11 -12.46
N GLY A 83 6.18 3.90 -12.94
CA GLY A 83 5.01 3.14 -12.51
C GLY A 83 5.16 2.62 -11.09
N MET A 84 4.17 2.91 -10.24
CA MET A 84 4.09 2.43 -8.87
C MET A 84 3.12 1.26 -8.77
N SER A 85 3.52 0.20 -8.08
CA SER A 85 2.63 -0.92 -7.81
C SER A 85 1.49 -0.52 -6.85
N PRO A 86 0.24 -0.96 -7.09
CA PRO A 86 -0.85 -0.86 -6.11
C PRO A 86 -0.51 -1.55 -4.78
N VAL A 87 -1.11 -1.07 -3.68
CA VAL A 87 -0.83 -1.62 -2.33
C VAL A 87 -1.68 -2.86 -2.03
N LEU A 88 -1.20 -3.72 -1.12
CA LEU A 88 -1.91 -4.92 -0.69
C LEU A 88 -2.38 -4.77 0.76
N LEU A 89 -3.69 -4.95 0.97
CA LEU A 89 -4.36 -4.66 2.24
C LEU A 89 -5.18 -5.86 2.71
N VAL A 90 -5.16 -6.13 4.01
CA VAL A 90 -6.02 -7.13 4.65
C VAL A 90 -6.82 -6.46 5.76
N ARG A 91 -8.15 -6.59 5.72
CA ARG A 91 -9.02 -6.18 6.82
C ARG A 91 -9.01 -7.28 7.87
N ASP A 92 -8.42 -6.95 9.02
CA ASP A 92 -8.54 -7.77 10.22
C ASP A 92 -9.79 -7.31 10.98
N SER A 93 -10.90 -8.00 10.74
CA SER A 93 -12.19 -7.70 11.37
C SER A 93 -12.20 -8.00 12.88
N GLU A 94 -11.36 -8.93 13.34
CA GLU A 94 -11.30 -9.29 14.76
C GLU A 94 -10.71 -8.15 15.57
N ASN A 95 -9.67 -7.50 15.04
CA ASN A 95 -8.98 -6.39 15.70
C ASN A 95 -9.39 -5.00 15.18
N SER A 96 -10.40 -4.92 14.31
CA SER A 96 -10.85 -3.68 13.66
C SER A 96 -9.70 -2.86 13.07
N LYS A 97 -8.74 -3.54 12.43
CA LYS A 97 -7.50 -2.94 11.94
C LYS A 97 -7.28 -3.23 10.45
N LEU A 98 -6.78 -2.24 9.71
CA LEU A 98 -6.29 -2.46 8.36
C LEU A 98 -4.81 -2.86 8.39
N ILE A 99 -4.49 -4.04 7.88
CA ILE A 99 -3.11 -4.50 7.74
C ILE A 99 -2.60 -4.08 6.36
N VAL A 100 -1.55 -3.26 6.31
CA VAL A 100 -0.80 -2.99 5.07
C VAL A 100 0.15 -4.15 4.86
N ALA A 101 -0.28 -5.14 4.09
CA ALA A 101 0.49 -6.37 3.86
C ALA A 101 1.74 -6.10 2.99
N ASP A 102 1.61 -5.18 2.03
CA ASP A 102 2.72 -4.69 1.23
C ASP A 102 2.40 -3.28 0.69
N GLY A 103 3.45 -2.48 0.44
CA GLY A 103 3.33 -1.12 -0.07
C GLY A 103 3.30 -0.02 1.00
N TYR A 104 3.77 -0.29 2.22
CA TYR A 104 3.82 0.70 3.31
C TYR A 104 4.70 1.93 2.99
N HIS A 105 5.88 1.73 2.40
CA HIS A 105 6.75 2.82 1.97
C HIS A 105 6.11 3.65 0.85
N ARG A 106 5.48 2.99 -0.14
CA ARG A 106 4.70 3.65 -1.20
C ARG A 106 3.57 4.49 -0.62
N LEU A 107 2.80 3.95 0.32
CA LEU A 107 1.76 4.69 1.04
C LEU A 107 2.33 5.93 1.74
N CYS A 108 3.44 5.79 2.46
CA CYS A 108 4.10 6.90 3.13
C CYS A 108 4.64 7.96 2.15
N ALA A 109 5.18 7.53 1.00
CA ALA A 109 5.69 8.39 -0.05
C ALA A 109 4.56 9.20 -0.69
N VAL A 110 3.45 8.56 -1.06
CA VAL A 110 2.27 9.23 -1.61
C VAL A 110 1.70 10.23 -0.62
N TYR A 111 1.43 9.79 0.62
CA TYR A 111 0.91 10.67 1.67
C TYR A 111 1.81 11.88 1.91
N SER A 112 3.14 11.71 1.82
CA SER A 112 4.10 12.81 2.01
C SER A 112 3.96 13.94 0.98
N LEU A 113 3.54 13.59 -0.24
CA LEU A 113 3.42 14.52 -1.35
C LEU A 113 2.01 15.14 -1.35
N ASP A 114 1.01 14.29 -1.17
CA ASP A 114 -0.41 14.63 -1.11
C ASP A 114 -1.18 13.58 -0.29
N GLU A 115 -1.69 13.98 0.87
CA GLU A 115 -2.44 13.09 1.77
C GLU A 115 -3.84 12.72 1.24
N ASP A 116 -4.38 13.52 0.33
CA ASP A 116 -5.66 13.31 -0.33
C ASP A 116 -5.52 12.48 -1.62
N ALA A 117 -4.28 12.16 -2.02
CA ALA A 117 -4.04 11.36 -3.21
C ALA A 117 -4.70 9.99 -3.11
N THR A 118 -5.28 9.57 -4.22
CA THR A 118 -5.93 8.28 -4.37
C THR A 118 -4.90 7.19 -4.67
N ILE A 119 -4.93 6.12 -3.89
CA ILE A 119 -4.04 4.96 -4.01
C ILE A 119 -4.85 3.74 -4.44
N PRO A 120 -4.50 3.09 -5.56
CA PRO A 120 -5.07 1.81 -5.93
C PRO A 120 -4.57 0.73 -4.97
N ALA A 121 -5.48 -0.13 -4.55
CA ALA A 121 -5.23 -1.18 -3.60
C ALA A 121 -6.01 -2.45 -3.94
N LYS A 122 -5.43 -3.60 -3.61
CA LYS A 122 -6.20 -4.83 -3.45
C LYS A 122 -6.46 -5.04 -1.97
N ILE A 123 -7.73 -5.14 -1.60
CA ILE A 123 -8.18 -5.28 -0.22
C ILE A 123 -9.08 -6.51 -0.07
N ILE A 124 -8.86 -7.28 0.99
CA ILE A 124 -9.66 -8.46 1.34
C ILE A 124 -10.12 -8.43 2.79
#